data_AF-A0A502CVA3-F1
#
_entry.id   AF-A0A502CVA3-F1
#
_cell.length_a   1.000
_cell.length_b   1.000
_cell.length_c   1.000
_cell.angle_alpha   90.00
_cell.angle_beta   90.00
_cell.angle_gamma   90.00
#
_symmetry.space_group_name_H-M   'P 1'
#
loop_
_entity.id
_entity.type
_entity.pdbx_description
1 polymer ?
#
loop_
_entity_poly.entity_id
_entity_poly.type
_entity_poly.pdbx_seq_one_letter_code
_entity_poly.pdbx_strand_id
1 'polypeptide(L)'
;MAAIQTPDEISTLVARLEGEKCASLEVLGINSLKSLSPMPGALTGETIECTKVDDRRFTVTTDSHQVEFDLQRTGKVLWLSSAQPYAVTGGASRPTVRLILANGQGLDLTEPGRTKRIAVTIRVRG
;
A
#
# COMPACT_ATOMS: atom_id res chain seq x y z
N MET A 1 12.49 -20.89 -3.42
CA MET A 1 12.15 -19.64 -2.70
C MET A 1 11.52 -18.70 -3.71
N ALA A 2 10.36 -18.10 -3.42
CA ALA A 2 9.83 -17.05 -4.28
C ALA A 2 10.81 -15.86 -4.26
N ALA A 3 11.13 -15.30 -5.43
CA ALA A 3 12.04 -14.17 -5.53
C ALA A 3 11.51 -12.98 -4.71
N ILE A 4 12.43 -12.33 -4.00
CA ILE A 4 12.21 -11.08 -3.28
C ILE A 4 12.26 -9.96 -4.33
N GLN A 5 11.25 -9.08 -4.35
CA GLN A 5 11.23 -7.96 -5.30
C GLN A 5 12.39 -7.00 -5.03
N THR A 6 13.09 -6.59 -6.09
CA THR A 6 14.15 -5.57 -6.02
C THR A 6 13.56 -4.17 -5.83
N PRO A 7 14.35 -3.18 -5.39
CA PRO A 7 13.90 -1.79 -5.30
C PRO A 7 13.40 -1.23 -6.64
N ASP A 8 14.03 -1.61 -7.75
CA ASP A 8 13.63 -1.17 -9.10
C ASP A 8 12.29 -1.77 -9.54
N GLU A 9 12.04 -3.04 -9.21
CA GLU A 9 10.75 -3.68 -9.46
C GLU A 9 9.63 -3.02 -8.64
N ILE A 10 9.91 -2.67 -7.38
CA ILE A 10 8.98 -1.92 -6.53
C ILE A 10 8.71 -0.55 -7.14
N SER A 11 9.78 0.19 -7.49
CA SER A 11 9.71 1.53 -8.09
C SER A 11 8.84 1.56 -9.34
N THR A 12 9.05 0.61 -10.24
CA THR A 12 8.27 0.47 -11.49
C THR A 12 6.76 0.30 -11.24
N LEU A 13 6.38 -0.39 -10.16
CA LEU A 13 4.98 -0.61 -9.80
C LEU A 13 4.38 0.61 -9.11
N VAL A 14 5.09 1.21 -8.14
CA VAL A 14 4.55 2.32 -7.35
C VAL A 14 4.53 3.65 -8.11
N ALA A 15 5.41 3.85 -9.09
CA ALA A 15 5.39 5.04 -9.95
C ALA A 15 4.07 5.19 -10.74
N ARG A 16 3.33 4.09 -10.96
CA ARG A 16 2.01 4.12 -11.60
C ARG A 16 0.92 4.78 -10.77
N LEU A 17 1.19 5.02 -9.48
CA LEU A 17 0.26 5.71 -8.59
C LEU A 17 0.29 7.23 -8.80
N GLU A 18 1.37 7.77 -9.34
CA GLU A 18 1.58 9.21 -9.44
C GLU A 18 0.55 9.86 -10.38
N GLY A 19 -0.05 10.96 -9.94
CA GLY A 19 -1.13 11.66 -10.62
C GLY A 19 -2.53 11.09 -10.37
N GLU A 20 -2.65 9.91 -9.77
CA GLU A 20 -3.94 9.28 -9.49
C GLU A 20 -4.53 9.73 -8.15
N LYS A 21 -5.85 9.65 -8.02
CA LYS A 21 -6.56 9.96 -6.77
C LYS A 21 -6.79 8.71 -5.92
N CYS A 22 -6.53 8.81 -4.63
CA CYS A 22 -6.86 7.78 -3.66
C CYS A 22 -8.38 7.66 -3.50
N ALA A 23 -8.95 6.48 -3.77
CA ALA A 23 -10.34 6.16 -3.40
C ALA A 23 -10.43 5.59 -1.98
N SER A 24 -9.49 4.72 -1.61
CA SER A 24 -9.42 4.17 -0.25
C SER A 24 -8.08 3.51 0.04
N LEU A 25 -7.63 3.59 1.30
CA LEU A 25 -6.55 2.78 1.84
C LEU A 25 -7.10 1.82 2.90
N GLU A 26 -7.04 0.52 2.63
CA GLU A 26 -7.47 -0.54 3.55
C GLU A 26 -6.24 -1.19 4.19
N VAL A 27 -6.07 -1.01 5.50
CA VAL A 27 -5.02 -1.71 6.28
C VAL A 27 -5.66 -2.92 6.95
N LEU A 28 -5.32 -4.12 6.46
CA LEU A 28 -5.99 -5.38 6.79
C LEU A 28 -5.13 -6.30 7.67
N GLY A 29 -3.83 -6.01 7.79
CA GLY A 29 -2.94 -6.68 8.73
C GLY A 29 -3.16 -6.20 10.16
N ILE A 30 -3.53 -7.14 11.05
CA ILE A 30 -3.81 -6.85 12.48
C ILE A 30 -2.62 -6.17 13.19
N ASN A 31 -1.39 -6.52 12.83
CA ASN A 31 -0.20 -5.90 13.43
C ASN A 31 0.08 -4.48 12.91
N SER A 32 -0.40 -4.15 11.72
CA SER A 32 -0.24 -2.86 11.05
C SER A 32 -1.27 -1.83 11.51
N LEU A 33 -2.30 -2.26 12.24
CA LEU A 33 -3.46 -1.46 12.67
C LEU A 33 -3.29 -0.77 14.02
N LYS A 34 -2.23 -1.07 14.79
CA LYS A 34 -2.03 -0.45 16.11
C LYS A 34 -1.69 1.04 15.92
N SER A 35 -2.65 1.90 16.25
CA SER A 35 -2.47 3.35 16.42
C SER A 35 -2.09 4.11 15.15
N LEU A 36 -2.72 3.83 14.01
CA LEU A 36 -2.62 4.69 12.83
C LEU A 36 -3.27 6.05 13.12
N SER A 37 -2.45 7.09 13.17
CA SER A 37 -2.89 8.48 13.29
C SER A 37 -2.01 9.34 12.38
N PRO A 38 -2.56 9.95 11.32
CA PRO A 38 -3.98 9.94 10.90
C PRO A 38 -4.54 8.55 10.51
N MET A 39 -5.87 8.43 10.54
CA MET A 39 -6.56 7.21 10.10
C MET A 39 -6.49 7.06 8.57
N PRO A 40 -6.47 5.83 8.00
CA PRO A 40 -6.38 5.61 6.56
C PRO A 40 -7.43 6.33 5.71
N GLY A 41 -8.63 6.53 6.26
CA GLY A 41 -9.71 7.27 5.59
C GLY A 41 -9.36 8.74 5.27
N ALA A 42 -8.37 9.31 5.95
CA ALA A 42 -7.91 10.69 5.71
C ALA A 42 -7.36 10.89 4.28
N LEU A 43 -6.92 9.83 3.60
CA LEU A 43 -6.36 9.91 2.25
C LEU A 43 -7.42 9.97 1.14
N THR A 44 -8.70 9.76 1.47
CA THR A 44 -9.77 9.66 0.48
C THR A 44 -9.90 10.96 -0.32
N GLY A 45 -9.76 10.88 -1.63
CA GLY A 45 -9.85 12.01 -2.57
C GLY A 45 -8.54 12.75 -2.82
N GLU A 46 -7.50 12.49 -2.01
CA GLU A 46 -6.18 13.09 -2.21
C GLU A 46 -5.50 12.56 -3.47
N THR A 47 -4.82 13.46 -4.16
CA THR A 47 -3.99 13.15 -5.32
C THR A 47 -2.64 12.67 -4.85
N ILE A 48 -2.14 11.60 -5.45
CA ILE A 48 -0.79 11.10 -5.22
C ILE A 48 0.17 11.94 -6.08
N GLU A 49 1.01 12.74 -5.44
CA GLU A 49 1.94 13.64 -6.13
C GLU A 49 3.18 12.91 -6.60
N CYS A 50 3.76 12.07 -5.73
CA CYS A 50 5.00 11.36 -6.02
C CYS A 50 5.17 10.12 -5.15
N THR A 51 6.04 9.24 -5.60
CA THR A 51 6.49 8.07 -4.86
C THR A 51 8.00 8.06 -4.72
N LYS A 52 8.50 7.47 -3.64
CA LYS A 52 9.94 7.27 -3.42
C LYS A 52 10.17 5.88 -2.88
N VAL A 53 11.12 5.15 -3.46
CA VAL A 53 11.56 3.85 -2.96
C VAL A 53 12.92 3.99 -2.30
N ASP A 54 13.08 3.35 -1.14
CA ASP A 54 14.33 3.18 -0.41
C ASP A 54 14.41 1.73 0.06
N ASP A 55 15.17 0.92 -0.68
CA ASP A 55 15.28 -0.53 -0.50
C ASP A 55 13.91 -1.23 -0.46
N ARG A 56 13.47 -1.68 0.73
CA ARG A 56 12.18 -2.36 0.94
C ARG A 56 11.09 -1.46 1.50
N ARG A 57 11.36 -0.15 1.58
CA ARG A 57 10.39 0.86 1.97
C ARG A 57 10.01 1.68 0.78
N PHE A 58 8.76 2.10 0.72
CA PHE A 58 8.37 3.14 -0.21
C PHE A 58 7.40 4.12 0.44
N THR A 59 7.49 5.34 -0.02
CA THR A 59 6.68 6.46 0.43
C THR A 59 5.76 6.88 -0.70
N VAL A 60 4.50 7.15 -0.35
CA VAL A 60 3.51 7.79 -1.21
C VAL A 60 3.24 9.17 -0.61
N THR A 61 3.54 10.21 -1.36
CA THR A 61 3.24 11.59 -1.00
C THR A 61 1.95 12.01 -1.68
N THR A 62 1.00 12.52 -0.91
CA THR A 62 -0.30 13.01 -1.36
C THR A 62 -0.48 14.48 -1.03
N ASP A 63 -1.53 15.12 -1.54
CA ASP A 63 -1.84 16.55 -1.31
C ASP A 63 -1.58 17.00 0.14
N SER A 64 -2.09 16.27 1.14
CA SER A 64 -2.01 16.65 2.56
C SER A 64 -1.30 15.64 3.45
N HIS A 65 -0.99 14.45 2.95
CA HIS A 65 -0.36 13.39 3.75
C HIS A 65 0.88 12.78 3.10
N GLN A 66 1.68 12.11 3.93
CA GLN A 66 2.74 11.21 3.50
C GLN A 66 2.51 9.85 4.14
N VAL A 67 2.53 8.80 3.32
CA VAL A 67 2.35 7.41 3.76
C VAL A 67 3.62 6.63 3.49
N GLU A 68 4.22 6.08 4.53
CA GLU A 68 5.35 5.17 4.43
C GLU A 68 4.87 3.72 4.59
N PHE A 69 5.30 2.86 3.67
CA PHE A 69 5.08 1.42 3.68
C PHE A 69 6.42 0.71 3.82
N ASP A 70 6.54 -0.14 4.84
CA ASP A 70 7.70 -1.01 5.03
C ASP A 70 7.32 -2.45 4.67
N LEU A 71 7.85 -2.95 3.55
CA LEU A 71 7.56 -4.29 3.04
C LEU A 71 8.16 -5.40 3.91
N GLN A 72 9.07 -5.08 4.83
CA GLN A 72 9.83 -6.04 5.60
C GLN A 72 10.52 -7.07 4.68
N ARG A 73 11.04 -8.17 5.23
CA ARG A 73 11.88 -9.10 4.46
C ARG A 73 11.18 -9.78 3.28
N THR A 74 9.87 -10.01 3.35
CA THR A 74 9.15 -10.87 2.39
C THR A 74 7.92 -10.24 1.77
N GLY A 75 7.58 -8.99 2.13
CA GLY A 75 6.44 -8.29 1.56
C GLY A 75 6.61 -8.04 0.08
N LYS A 76 5.49 -7.98 -0.65
CA LYS A 76 5.44 -7.80 -2.09
C LYS A 76 4.39 -6.77 -2.48
N VAL A 77 4.72 -5.97 -3.50
CA VAL A 77 3.76 -5.10 -4.20
C VAL A 77 3.18 -5.86 -5.37
N LEU A 78 1.85 -5.90 -5.44
CA LEU A 78 1.10 -6.45 -6.56
C LEU A 78 0.21 -5.36 -7.15
N TRP A 79 0.39 -5.06 -8.44
CA TRP A 79 -0.51 -4.17 -9.16
C TRP A 79 -1.85 -4.85 -9.44
N LEU A 80 -2.93 -4.10 -9.28
CA LEU A 80 -4.30 -4.51 -9.60
C LEU A 80 -4.82 -3.65 -10.75
N SER A 81 -5.05 -4.26 -11.91
CA SER A 81 -5.73 -3.59 -13.03
C SER A 81 -7.21 -3.33 -12.76
N SER A 82 -7.78 -4.03 -11.78
CA SER A 82 -9.11 -3.79 -11.24
C SER A 82 -9.07 -4.06 -9.73
N ALA A 83 -9.15 -3.00 -8.95
CA ALA A 83 -9.19 -3.02 -7.50
C ALA A 83 -10.63 -2.77 -7.01
N GLN A 84 -11.02 -3.54 -6.02
CA GLN A 84 -12.30 -3.42 -5.32
C GLN A 84 -12.03 -3.53 -3.81
N PRO A 85 -12.89 -2.99 -2.95
CA PRO A 85 -12.77 -3.18 -1.50
C PRO A 85 -12.55 -4.66 -1.17
N TYR A 86 -11.64 -4.94 -0.25
CA TYR A 86 -11.31 -6.32 0.05
C TYR A 86 -12.51 -7.04 0.66
N ALA A 87 -12.98 -8.07 -0.03
CA ALA A 87 -13.95 -9.03 0.48
C ALA A 87 -13.26 -10.34 0.83
N VAL A 88 -13.65 -10.96 1.95
CA VAL A 88 -13.16 -12.29 2.32
C VAL A 88 -13.75 -13.30 1.34
N THR A 89 -12.99 -13.65 0.31
CA THR A 89 -13.34 -14.71 -0.64
C THR A 89 -12.58 -15.99 -0.29
N GLY A 90 -13.28 -17.12 -0.27
CA GLY A 90 -12.68 -18.41 0.08
C GLY A 90 -11.49 -18.72 -0.83
N GLY A 91 -10.31 -18.93 -0.23
CA GLY A 91 -9.09 -19.38 -0.94
C GLY A 91 -8.07 -18.29 -1.30
N ALA A 92 -8.43 -17.01 -1.32
CA ALA A 92 -7.48 -15.93 -1.59
C ALA A 92 -6.75 -15.50 -0.30
N SER A 93 -5.41 -15.41 -0.34
CA SER A 93 -4.64 -14.86 0.79
C SER A 93 -4.96 -13.38 0.95
N ARG A 94 -5.49 -12.99 2.11
CA ARG A 94 -5.73 -11.60 2.49
C ARG A 94 -4.44 -10.75 2.33
N PRO A 95 -4.48 -9.62 1.60
CA PRO A 95 -3.37 -8.67 1.56
C PRO A 95 -3.20 -8.01 2.94
N THR A 96 -1.99 -7.53 3.24
CA THR A 96 -1.75 -6.72 4.45
C THR A 96 -2.28 -5.30 4.27
N VAL A 97 -2.16 -4.75 3.06
CA VAL A 97 -2.70 -3.44 2.67
C VAL A 97 -3.30 -3.54 1.28
N ARG A 98 -4.41 -2.83 1.05
CA ARG A 98 -4.92 -2.55 -0.30
C ARG A 98 -5.08 -1.03 -0.47
N LEU A 99 -4.53 -0.49 -1.55
CA LEU A 99 -4.80 0.87 -1.99
C LEU A 99 -5.65 0.80 -3.26
N ILE A 100 -6.76 1.52 -3.27
CA ILE A 100 -7.68 1.62 -4.39
C ILE A 100 -7.62 3.05 -4.91
N LEU A 101 -7.49 3.18 -6.22
CA LEU A 101 -7.49 4.45 -6.93
C LEU A 101 -8.89 4.75 -7.47
N ALA A 102 -9.19 6.04 -7.66
CA ALA A 102 -10.48 6.51 -8.17
C ALA A 102 -10.78 5.98 -9.58
N ASN A 103 -9.74 5.65 -10.36
CA ASN A 103 -9.86 5.05 -11.69
C ASN A 103 -10.20 3.54 -11.65
N GLY A 104 -10.33 2.94 -10.46
CA GLY A 104 -10.65 1.52 -10.27
C GLY A 104 -9.44 0.59 -10.32
N GLN A 105 -8.22 1.10 -10.46
CA GLN A 105 -6.97 0.34 -10.32
C GLN A 105 -6.44 0.42 -8.89
N GLY A 106 -5.32 -0.22 -8.60
CA GLY A 106 -4.70 -0.12 -7.27
C GLY A 106 -3.51 -1.02 -7.06
N LEU A 107 -3.17 -1.21 -5.79
CA LEU A 107 -2.14 -2.18 -5.39
C LEU A 107 -2.55 -2.95 -4.15
N ASP A 108 -2.04 -4.17 -4.06
CA ASP A 108 -2.00 -4.96 -2.83
C ASP A 108 -0.57 -5.04 -2.32
N LEU A 109 -0.41 -4.89 -1.02
CA LEU A 109 0.80 -5.29 -0.31
C LEU A 109 0.55 -6.64 0.34
N THR A 110 1.31 -7.65 -0.07
CA THR A 110 1.11 -9.04 0.36
C THR A 110 2.34 -9.58 1.06
N GLU A 111 2.16 -10.51 1.99
CA GLU A 111 3.25 -11.25 2.61
C GLU A 111 2.99 -12.74 2.55
N PRO A 112 3.99 -13.57 2.22
CA PRO A 112 3.87 -15.02 2.36
C PRO A 112 3.78 -15.39 3.84
N GLY A 113 2.85 -16.28 4.19
CA GLY A 113 2.69 -16.81 5.54
C GLY A 113 1.58 -16.17 6.37
N ARG A 114 1.38 -16.74 7.57
CA ARG A 114 0.27 -16.40 8.49
C ARG A 114 0.53 -15.12 9.27
N THR A 115 1.78 -14.85 9.64
CA THR A 115 2.17 -13.64 10.39
C THR A 115 2.42 -12.51 9.41
N LYS A 116 1.61 -11.46 9.48
CA LYS A 116 1.78 -10.22 8.71
C LYS A 116 2.62 -9.23 9.51
N ARG A 117 3.63 -8.62 8.89
CA ARG A 117 4.60 -7.70 9.50
C ARG A 117 4.77 -6.40 8.72
N ILE A 118 4.23 -6.29 7.49
CA ILE A 118 4.26 -5.02 6.75
C ILE A 118 3.73 -3.91 7.65
N ALA A 119 4.47 -2.81 7.74
CA ALA A 119 4.09 -1.66 8.54
C ALA A 119 3.60 -0.53 7.63
N VAL A 120 2.68 0.26 8.16
CA VAL A 120 2.14 1.46 7.50
C VAL A 120 2.25 2.61 8.49
N THR A 121 2.77 3.75 8.05
CA THR A 121 2.78 4.98 8.83
C THR A 121 2.17 6.08 7.99
N ILE A 122 1.18 6.79 8.53
CA ILE A 122 0.54 7.94 7.88
C ILE A 122 0.92 9.18 8.69
N ARG A 123 1.28 10.27 8.01
CA ARG A 123 1.62 11.56 8.63
C ARG A 123 1.00 12.70 7.84
N VAL A 124 0.61 13.77 8.52
CA VAL A 124 0.20 15.03 7.88
C VAL A 124 1.45 15.70 7.29
N ARG A 125 1.35 16.27 6.09
CA ARG A 125 2.36 17.16 5.53
C ARG A 125 2.18 18.54 6.17
N GLY A 126 3.24 19.01 6.84
CA GLY A 126 3.31 20.36 7.40
C GLY A 126 3.59 21.40 6.33
#